data_AF-A0A7H9BMH0-F1
#
_entry.id   AF-A0A7H9BMH0-F1
#
_cell.length_a   1.000
_cell.length_b   1.000
_cell.length_c   1.000
_cell.angle_alpha   90.00
_cell.angle_beta   90.00
_cell.angle_gamma   90.00
#
_symmetry.space_group_name_H-M   'P 1'
#
loop_
_entity.id
_entity.type
_entity.pdbx_description
1 polymer ?
#
loop_
_entity_poly.entity_id
_entity_poly.type
_entity_poly.pdbx_seq_one_letter_code
_entity_poly.pdbx_strand_id
1 'polypeptide(L)'
;MKARFIIAALLAAGSVNFASAATLTSSTALCAATGAGNGTAVTTSATGYLQAGFTPTCSANTHLAAMEDAVQVGVCASSKKGKNYFGGNTNGASPNVSSACPSTGCVAKAATVAGCS
;
A
#
# COMPACT_ATOMS: atom_id res chain seq x y z
N MET A 1 -34.18 -12.00 -55.31
CA MET A 1 -32.72 -11.83 -55.10
C MET A 1 -32.57 -11.17 -53.73
N LYS A 2 -31.96 -11.83 -52.71
CA LYS A 2 -30.53 -11.70 -52.32
C LYS A 2 -30.28 -10.27 -51.78
N ALA A 3 -29.87 -9.96 -50.54
CA ALA A 3 -29.14 -10.67 -49.49
C ALA A 3 -29.43 -10.00 -48.10
N ARG A 4 -29.56 -10.75 -46.99
CA ARG A 4 -28.56 -10.97 -45.90
C ARG A 4 -28.03 -9.72 -45.19
N PHE A 5 -28.43 -9.52 -43.92
CA PHE A 5 -27.57 -9.04 -42.83
C PHE A 5 -28.06 -9.63 -41.49
N ILE A 6 -27.64 -10.87 -41.23
CA ILE A 6 -27.49 -11.43 -39.89
C ILE A 6 -26.18 -10.84 -39.35
N ILE A 7 -26.02 -10.73 -38.02
CA ILE A 7 -24.86 -10.25 -37.25
C ILE A 7 -24.94 -8.78 -36.78
N ALA A 8 -25.97 -8.44 -36.00
CA ALA A 8 -25.89 -7.33 -35.04
C ALA A 8 -26.31 -7.75 -33.62
N ALA A 9 -26.37 -9.05 -33.37
CA ALA A 9 -26.41 -9.64 -32.03
C ALA A 9 -24.99 -10.09 -31.70
N LEU A 10 -24.21 -9.31 -30.93
CA LEU A 10 -23.20 -9.79 -29.95
C LEU A 10 -22.30 -8.69 -29.32
N LEU A 11 -22.69 -7.40 -29.28
CA LEU A 11 -21.81 -6.41 -28.62
C LEU A 11 -22.55 -5.39 -27.75
N ALA A 12 -23.61 -5.83 -27.10
CA ALA A 12 -24.13 -5.20 -25.88
C ALA A 12 -23.71 -6.05 -24.68
N ALA A 13 -22.41 -6.37 -24.60
CA ALA A 13 -21.80 -6.84 -23.36
C ALA A 13 -21.75 -5.61 -22.44
N GLY A 14 -22.80 -5.46 -21.62
CA GLY A 14 -22.82 -4.48 -20.55
C GLY A 14 -21.53 -4.61 -19.77
N SER A 15 -20.72 -3.55 -19.80
CA SER A 15 -19.57 -3.37 -18.94
C SER A 15 -20.08 -3.40 -17.51
N VAL A 16 -20.05 -4.58 -16.90
CA VAL A 16 -20.10 -4.74 -15.45
C VAL A 16 -18.88 -4.01 -14.92
N ASN A 17 -19.09 -2.75 -14.54
CA ASN A 17 -18.17 -2.00 -13.73
C ASN A 17 -18.08 -2.74 -12.39
N PHE A 18 -17.14 -3.69 -12.29
CA PHE A 18 -16.65 -4.18 -11.02
C PHE A 18 -15.85 -3.04 -10.37
N ALA A 19 -16.53 -1.96 -9.99
CA ALA A 19 -16.03 -1.03 -9.01
C ALA A 19 -16.14 -1.74 -7.67
N SER A 20 -15.20 -2.65 -7.40
CA SER A 20 -14.91 -3.04 -6.03
C SER A 20 -14.42 -1.77 -5.34
N ALA A 21 -15.36 -1.05 -4.72
CA ALA A 21 -15.04 -0.07 -3.70
C ALA A 21 -14.38 -0.84 -2.55
N ALA A 22 -13.07 -1.08 -2.69
CA ALA A 22 -12.24 -1.46 -1.58
C ALA A 22 -12.34 -0.29 -0.60
N THR A 23 -13.09 -0.49 0.47
CA THR A 23 -13.10 0.39 1.62
C THR A 23 -11.64 0.67 1.97
N LEU A 24 -11.21 1.92 1.83
CA LEU A 24 -9.86 2.35 2.16
C LEU A 24 -9.66 2.16 3.66
N THR A 25 -9.15 1.00 4.07
CA THR A 25 -8.79 0.78 5.46
C THR A 25 -7.60 1.67 5.78
N SER A 26 -7.79 2.56 6.76
CA SER A 26 -6.79 3.55 7.14
C SER A 26 -5.48 2.88 7.52
N SER A 27 -4.37 3.30 6.91
CA SER A 27 -3.05 2.75 7.26
C SER A 27 -2.59 3.28 8.63
N THR A 28 -2.00 2.39 9.42
CA THR A 28 -1.41 2.72 10.73
C THR A 28 0.11 2.83 10.60
N ALA A 29 0.68 3.96 11.01
CA ALA A 29 2.12 4.14 11.06
C ALA A 29 2.73 3.30 12.20
N LEU A 30 3.56 2.33 11.83
CA LEU A 30 4.29 1.46 12.76
C LEU A 30 5.69 1.99 13.05
N CYS A 31 6.35 2.57 12.06
CA CYS A 31 7.64 3.24 12.20
C CYS A 31 7.58 4.66 11.60
N ALA A 32 8.03 5.65 12.37
CA ALA A 32 8.01 7.06 11.97
C ALA A 32 9.40 7.64 11.60
N ALA A 33 10.45 6.80 11.56
CA ALA A 33 11.84 7.21 11.35
C ALA A 33 12.31 8.40 12.22
N THR A 34 11.82 8.45 13.47
CA THR A 34 12.19 9.45 14.48
C THR A 34 13.28 8.94 15.44
N GLY A 35 13.51 7.63 15.50
CA GLY A 35 14.52 6.99 16.33
C GLY A 35 14.58 5.48 16.11
N ALA A 36 15.65 4.84 16.56
CA ALA A 36 15.74 3.38 16.60
C ALA A 36 15.10 2.85 17.88
N GLY A 37 14.33 1.76 17.78
CA GLY A 37 13.62 1.18 18.92
C GLY A 37 12.34 0.48 18.50
N ASN A 38 11.50 0.12 19.47
CA ASN A 38 10.22 -0.50 19.19
C ASN A 38 9.25 0.50 18.55
N GLY A 39 8.57 0.07 17.49
CA GLY A 39 7.50 0.80 16.84
C GLY A 39 6.16 0.63 17.55
N THR A 40 5.11 1.06 16.88
CA THR A 40 3.72 0.84 17.32
C THR A 40 3.40 -0.65 17.29
N ALA A 41 2.88 -1.17 18.40
CA ALA A 41 2.41 -2.55 18.46
C ALA A 41 1.18 -2.75 17.57
N VAL A 42 1.18 -3.85 16.82
CA VAL A 42 0.05 -4.33 16.03
C VAL A 42 -0.65 -5.43 16.83
N THR A 43 -1.96 -5.27 16.99
CA THR A 43 -2.82 -6.25 17.67
C THR A 43 -3.71 -6.94 16.65
N THR A 44 -4.12 -8.16 16.94
CA THR A 44 -5.06 -8.88 16.06
C THR A 44 -6.46 -8.29 16.19
N SER A 45 -7.20 -8.29 15.08
CA SER A 45 -8.62 -7.98 15.07
C SER A 45 -9.44 -9.26 14.87
N ALA A 46 -10.60 -9.36 15.51
CA ALA A 46 -11.51 -10.50 15.34
C ALA A 46 -12.01 -10.66 13.89
N THR A 47 -12.02 -9.57 13.12
CA THR A 47 -12.42 -9.54 11.71
C THR A 47 -11.24 -9.27 10.78
N GLY A 48 -10.02 -9.29 11.32
CA GLY A 48 -8.80 -9.02 10.59
C GLY A 48 -8.13 -10.29 10.07
N TYR A 49 -7.25 -10.12 9.10
CA TYR A 49 -6.44 -11.17 8.51
C TYR A 49 -5.23 -11.60 9.38
N LEU A 50 -4.74 -10.76 10.29
CA LEU A 50 -3.63 -11.04 11.20
C LEU A 50 -4.04 -12.03 12.29
N GLN A 51 -3.31 -13.13 12.37
CA GLN A 51 -3.53 -14.20 13.36
C GLN A 51 -2.69 -14.02 14.64
N ALA A 52 -1.65 -13.19 14.61
CA ALA A 52 -0.81 -12.89 15.75
C ALA A 52 -0.42 -11.40 15.77
N GLY A 53 -0.44 -10.81 16.96
CA GLY A 53 0.05 -9.46 17.19
C GLY A 53 1.57 -9.44 17.18
N PHE A 54 2.15 -8.30 16.81
CA PHE A 54 3.60 -8.12 16.75
C PHE A 54 3.98 -6.67 17.06
N THR A 55 5.22 -6.46 17.49
CA THR A 55 5.79 -5.11 17.64
C THR A 55 7.04 -5.03 16.77
N PRO A 56 7.04 -4.22 15.70
CA PRO A 56 8.20 -4.15 14.82
C PRO A 56 9.32 -3.35 15.49
N THR A 57 10.56 -3.75 15.21
CA THR A 57 11.73 -2.93 15.55
C THR A 57 11.99 -1.94 14.42
N CYS A 58 11.95 -0.65 14.74
CA CYS A 58 12.16 0.46 13.83
C CYS A 58 13.60 0.97 13.89
N SER A 59 14.09 1.44 12.75
CA SER A 59 15.31 2.24 12.65
C SER A 59 14.94 3.72 12.51
N ALA A 60 15.87 4.62 12.86
CA ALA A 60 15.75 6.06 12.62
C ALA A 60 15.63 6.43 11.13
N ASN A 61 15.81 5.46 10.23
CA ASN A 61 15.72 5.64 8.77
C ASN A 61 14.55 4.90 8.12
N THR A 62 13.73 4.16 8.89
CA THR A 62 12.66 3.32 8.35
C THR A 62 11.30 3.90 8.69
N HIS A 63 10.47 4.03 7.65
CA HIS A 63 9.05 4.26 7.74
C HIS A 63 8.33 2.98 7.38
N LEU A 64 7.38 2.61 8.21
CA LEU A 64 6.58 1.41 8.01
C LEU A 64 5.14 1.78 8.34
N ALA A 65 4.24 1.49 7.42
CA ALA A 65 2.80 1.57 7.65
C ALA A 65 2.19 0.22 7.29
N ALA A 66 1.20 -0.19 8.06
CA ALA A 66 0.42 -1.40 7.78
C ALA A 66 -1.06 -1.05 7.67
N MET A 67 -1.75 -1.76 6.80
CA MET A 67 -3.21 -1.76 6.70
C MET A 67 -3.67 -3.20 6.67
N GLU A 68 -4.88 -3.43 7.13
CA GLU A 68 -5.46 -4.76 7.20
C GLU A 68 -6.96 -4.65 7.05
N ASP A 69 -7.55 -5.62 6.35
CA ASP A 69 -9.00 -5.82 6.32
C ASP A 69 -9.30 -7.33 6.45
N ALA A 70 -10.55 -7.73 6.18
CA ALA A 70 -10.98 -9.11 6.29
C ALA A 70 -10.36 -10.06 5.24
N VAL A 71 -9.72 -9.53 4.19
CA VAL A 71 -9.23 -10.30 3.04
C VAL A 71 -7.75 -10.09 2.74
N GLN A 72 -7.11 -9.05 3.29
CA GLN A 72 -5.69 -8.76 3.04
C GLN A 72 -4.99 -8.06 4.20
N VAL A 73 -3.66 -8.21 4.21
CA VAL A 73 -2.73 -7.35 4.95
C VAL A 73 -1.83 -6.65 3.94
N GLY A 74 -1.85 -5.32 3.98
CA GLY A 74 -0.95 -4.46 3.22
C GLY A 74 0.14 -3.91 4.11
N VAL A 75 1.39 -3.95 3.65
CA VAL A 75 2.50 -3.27 4.32
C VAL A 75 3.21 -2.38 3.32
N CYS A 76 3.41 -1.11 3.70
CA CYS A 76 4.24 -0.18 2.96
C CYS A 76 5.47 0.19 3.77
N ALA A 77 6.63 -0.01 3.17
CA ALA A 77 7.90 0.34 3.76
C ALA A 77 8.58 1.40 2.90
N SER A 78 9.14 2.40 3.55
CA SER A 78 10.09 3.30 2.91
C SER A 78 11.28 3.57 3.81
N SER A 79 12.43 3.83 3.21
CA SER A 79 13.63 4.21 3.92
C SER A 79 14.28 5.42 3.28
N LYS A 80 14.84 6.28 4.12
CA LYS A 80 15.72 7.36 3.70
C LYS A 80 17.15 6.85 3.66
N LYS A 81 17.81 6.93 2.51
CA LYS A 81 19.24 6.63 2.38
C LYS A 81 19.91 7.63 1.45
N GLY A 82 20.91 8.34 1.97
CA GLY A 82 21.59 9.40 1.23
C GLY A 82 20.62 10.52 0.84
N LYS A 83 20.53 10.83 -0.45
CA LYS A 83 19.66 11.89 -1.00
C LYS A 83 18.34 11.38 -1.57
N ASN A 84 17.95 10.12 -1.29
CA ASN A 84 16.78 9.50 -1.90
C ASN A 84 15.91 8.77 -0.87
N TYR A 85 14.61 8.76 -1.15
CA TYR A 85 13.65 7.85 -0.52
C TYR A 85 13.53 6.58 -1.36
N PHE A 86 13.66 5.44 -0.71
CA PHE A 86 13.44 4.12 -1.30
C PHE A 86 12.16 3.55 -0.70
N GLY A 87 11.31 2.90 -1.48
CA GLY A 87 10.11 2.30 -0.92
C GLY A 87 9.44 1.31 -1.85
N GLY A 88 8.54 0.53 -1.25
CA GLY A 88 7.74 -0.50 -1.92
C GLY A 88 6.57 -0.91 -1.03
N ASN A 89 5.71 -1.77 -1.58
CA ASN A 89 4.54 -2.29 -0.88
C ASN A 89 4.32 -3.76 -1.21
N THR A 90 3.53 -4.45 -0.39
CA THR A 90 3.18 -5.86 -0.59
C THR A 90 2.20 -6.09 -1.75
N ASN A 91 1.65 -5.02 -2.36
CA ASN A 91 0.77 -5.10 -3.52
C ASN A 91 1.54 -5.13 -4.85
N GLY A 92 2.76 -5.69 -4.85
CA GLY A 92 3.57 -5.91 -6.06
C GLY A 92 4.48 -4.74 -6.47
N ALA A 93 4.59 -3.67 -5.67
CA ALA A 93 5.53 -2.60 -5.97
C ALA A 93 6.97 -2.98 -5.55
N SER A 94 7.83 -3.23 -6.54
CA SER A 94 9.26 -3.43 -6.31
C SER A 94 9.89 -2.23 -5.60
N PRO A 95 10.82 -2.47 -4.65
CA PRO A 95 11.52 -1.38 -3.97
C PRO A 95 12.27 -0.53 -4.98
N ASN A 96 11.88 0.74 -5.10
CA ASN A 96 12.45 1.69 -6.04
C ASN A 96 12.71 3.04 -5.37
N VAL A 97 13.49 3.89 -6.03
CA VAL A 97 13.61 5.30 -5.64
C VAL A 97 12.25 5.96 -5.88
N SER A 98 11.57 6.35 -4.80
CA SER A 98 10.26 7.01 -4.91
C SER A 98 10.40 8.51 -5.18
N SER A 99 11.44 9.15 -4.63
CA SER A 99 11.70 10.58 -4.79
C SER A 99 13.08 10.97 -4.24
N ALA A 100 13.61 12.09 -4.73
CA ALA A 100 14.77 12.73 -4.14
C ALA A 100 14.38 13.45 -2.83
N CYS A 101 15.32 13.52 -1.91
CA CYS A 101 15.18 14.27 -0.67
C CYS A 101 15.47 15.76 -0.90
N PRO A 102 14.89 16.65 -0.08
CA PRO A 102 15.27 18.05 -0.05
C PRO A 102 16.78 18.22 0.16
N SER A 103 17.33 19.37 -0.25
CA SER A 103 18.75 19.71 -0.02
C SER A 103 19.14 19.72 1.45
N THR A 104 18.17 19.94 2.34
CA THR A 104 18.30 19.88 3.80
C THR A 104 18.37 18.45 4.35
N GLY A 105 18.31 17.44 3.48
CA GLY A 105 18.25 16.03 3.84
C GLY A 105 16.82 15.49 3.89
N CYS A 106 16.71 14.16 3.94
CA CYS A 106 15.42 13.48 4.01
C CYS A 106 14.78 13.69 5.39
N VAL A 107 13.67 14.43 5.43
CA VAL A 107 12.81 14.46 6.62
C VAL A 107 12.03 13.16 6.73
N ALA A 108 11.58 12.83 7.95
CA ALA A 108 10.66 11.74 8.18
C ALA A 108 9.41 11.92 7.29
N LYS A 109 9.25 11.07 6.27
CA LYS A 109 8.10 11.11 5.36
C LYS A 109 7.27 9.88 5.66
N ALA A 110 5.99 10.05 6.00
CA ALA A 110 5.08 8.93 6.16
C ALA A 110 5.19 8.04 4.90
N ALA A 111 5.05 6.72 5.06
CA ALA A 111 5.02 5.78 3.94
C ALA A 111 3.73 5.93 3.13
N THR A 112 3.43 7.14 2.65
CA THR A 112 2.33 7.48 1.73
C THR A 112 2.82 7.21 0.31
N VAL A 113 3.02 5.93 0.00
CA VAL A 113 3.13 5.50 -1.39
C VAL A 113 1.75 4.99 -1.78
N ALA A 114 1.31 5.28 -3.01
CA ALA A 114 0.05 4.77 -3.54
C ALA A 114 -0.11 3.27 -3.23
N GLY A 115 -1.18 2.91 -2.52
CA GLY A 115 -1.42 1.56 -2.01
C GLY A 115 -1.31 1.40 -0.48
N CYS A 116 -0.76 2.38 0.24
CA CYS A 116 -1.07 2.59 1.66
C CYS A 116 -1.52 4.04 1.80
N SER A 117 -2.84 4.21 1.73
CA SER A 117 -3.49 5.50 1.99
C SER A 117 -3.35 5.88 3.45
#